data_AF-A0A7S2BEQ6-F1
#
_entry.id   AF-A0A7S2BEQ6-F1
#
_cell.length_a   1.000
_cell.length_b   1.000
_cell.length_c   1.000
_cell.angle_alpha   90.00
_cell.angle_beta   90.00
_cell.angle_gamma   90.00
#
_symmetry.space_group_name_H-M   'P 1'
#
loop_
_entity.id
_entity.type
_entity.pdbx_description
1 polymer ?
#
loop_
_entity_poly.entity_id
_entity_poly.type
_entity_poly.pdbx_seq_one_letter_code
_entity_poly.pdbx_strand_id
1 'polypeptide(L)'
;ETNLSIGVSASSNLEGEVATIIMAGDVVISSAALLSKTAKKLIGGFAFWNGWRCQIAFDICKLLFALSAFPFLPLMVGIVNTLITHAVPTSYNEYGELVAMDKAGLSSYLNFLRKDVLDDSRYKRELTEEPFEVDDWQKIDDAVEAGKRCLASAWEDTRTRAQVTKQKKQEVMAIVASVVTKEKASEALYRRCFPNLLLTERFYETQQKLKIEDETQQAAKRRQEKHRKARLKAEELRLAAERKARKHA
;
A
#
# COMPACT_ATOMS: atom_id res chain seq x y z
N GLU A 1 -5.43 27.97 19.37
CA GLU A 1 -4.08 27.46 19.07
C GLU A 1 -4.20 26.09 18.43
N THR A 2 -3.76 25.96 17.18
CA THR A 2 -3.09 24.79 16.55
C THR A 2 -2.99 25.09 15.06
N ASN A 3 -1.90 25.73 14.67
CA ASN A 3 -1.49 25.88 13.28
C ASN A 3 -0.89 24.54 12.82
N LEU A 4 -1.50 23.88 11.84
CA LEU A 4 -0.86 22.81 11.09
C LEU A 4 -0.46 23.35 9.71
N SER A 5 0.81 23.73 9.59
CA SER A 5 1.45 24.01 8.31
C SER A 5 1.77 22.70 7.61
N ILE A 6 1.17 22.43 6.45
CA ILE A 6 1.61 21.37 5.54
C ILE A 6 2.51 22.03 4.50
N GLY A 7 3.82 21.83 4.65
CA GLY A 7 4.82 22.22 3.66
C GLY A 7 4.77 21.25 2.47
N VAL A 8 4.48 21.79 1.28
CA VAL A 8 4.64 21.07 0.02
C VAL A 8 6.07 21.28 -0.45
N SER A 9 6.91 20.25 -0.36
CA SER A 9 8.18 20.19 -1.08
C SER A 9 7.96 19.37 -2.35
N ALA A 10 8.05 20.03 -3.50
CA ALA A 10 8.09 19.39 -4.79
C ALA A 10 9.51 18.90 -5.06
N SER A 11 9.68 17.60 -5.27
CA SER A 11 10.84 17.06 -5.97
C SER A 11 10.34 16.07 -7.02
N SER A 12 10.51 16.48 -8.27
CA SER A 12 10.32 15.69 -9.46
C SER A 12 11.38 14.61 -9.56
N ASN A 13 10.98 13.35 -9.75
CA ASN A 13 11.59 12.48 -10.76
C ASN A 13 10.64 11.35 -11.09
N LEU A 14 10.41 11.20 -12.40
CA LEU A 14 9.68 10.09 -13.01
C LEU A 14 10.49 8.81 -12.79
N GLU A 15 9.84 7.73 -12.36
CA GLU A 15 9.89 6.42 -13.00
C GLU A 15 8.97 5.42 -12.27
N GLY A 16 8.03 4.83 -13.02
CA GLY A 16 7.37 3.57 -12.70
C GLY A 16 6.32 3.58 -11.59
N GLU A 17 5.07 3.93 -11.93
CA GLU A 17 3.91 3.48 -11.12
C GLU A 17 2.94 2.66 -11.96
N VAL A 18 3.01 1.34 -11.76
CA VAL A 18 1.94 0.39 -12.07
C VAL A 18 0.87 0.56 -11.00
N ALA A 19 -0.22 1.25 -11.33
CA ALA A 19 -1.33 1.47 -10.42
C ALA A 19 -2.12 0.16 -10.24
N THR A 20 -1.97 -0.44 -9.06
CA THR A 20 -2.83 -1.53 -8.57
C THR A 20 -4.12 -0.91 -8.03
N ILE A 21 -5.27 -1.35 -8.56
CA ILE A 21 -6.61 -0.87 -8.21
C ILE A 21 -7.24 -1.87 -7.24
N ILE A 22 -7.70 -1.41 -6.05
CA ILE A 22 -8.73 -1.96 -5.12
C ILE A 22 -8.60 -1.14 -3.80
N MET A 23 -9.62 -0.59 -3.12
CA MET A 23 -11.08 -0.48 -3.27
C MET A 23 -11.64 0.70 -2.42
N ALA A 24 -12.85 1.13 -2.81
CA ALA A 24 -13.92 1.80 -2.05
C ALA A 24 -13.69 3.20 -1.44
N GLY A 25 -14.40 4.19 -1.98
CA GLY A 25 -14.65 5.49 -1.33
C GLY A 25 -13.92 6.66 -1.99
N ASP A 26 -12.59 6.69 -1.86
CA ASP A 26 -11.76 7.84 -2.28
C ASP A 26 -11.36 7.80 -3.77
N VAL A 27 -11.64 6.68 -4.44
CA VAL A 27 -11.21 6.40 -5.82
C VAL A 27 -11.95 7.26 -6.84
N VAL A 28 -13.19 7.68 -6.62
CA VAL A 28 -13.93 8.47 -7.62
C VAL A 28 -13.29 9.86 -7.81
N ILE A 29 -12.79 10.45 -6.72
CA ILE A 29 -12.13 11.77 -6.75
C ILE A 29 -10.71 11.63 -7.33
N SER A 30 -9.98 10.57 -6.96
CA SER A 30 -8.61 10.33 -7.44
C SER A 30 -8.56 9.92 -8.92
N SER A 31 -9.52 9.10 -9.38
CA SER A 31 -9.64 8.69 -10.78
C SER A 31 -9.98 9.86 -11.69
N ALA A 32 -10.84 10.79 -11.26
CA ALA A 32 -11.13 12.01 -12.01
C ALA A 32 -9.92 12.93 -12.10
N ALA A 33 -9.12 13.03 -11.04
CA ALA A 33 -7.88 13.82 -11.03
C ALA A 33 -6.76 13.18 -11.88
N LEU A 34 -6.64 11.85 -11.86
CA LEU A 34 -5.72 11.08 -12.70
C LEU A 34 -6.13 11.14 -14.18
N LEU A 35 -7.40 10.88 -14.51
CA LEU A 35 -7.96 11.02 -15.86
C LEU A 35 -7.82 12.45 -16.39
N SER A 36 -8.01 13.46 -15.54
CA SER A 36 -7.77 14.88 -15.90
C SER A 36 -6.31 15.15 -16.23
N LYS A 37 -5.36 14.56 -15.48
CA LYS A 37 -3.91 14.73 -15.71
C LYS A 37 -3.42 13.97 -16.94
N THR A 38 -3.86 12.72 -17.16
CA THR A 38 -3.52 11.96 -18.37
C THR A 38 -4.22 12.50 -19.61
N ALA A 39 -5.49 12.92 -19.51
CA ALA A 39 -6.17 13.61 -20.60
C ALA A 39 -5.45 14.92 -20.96
N LYS A 40 -5.08 15.76 -19.99
CA LYS A 40 -4.30 16.99 -20.27
C LYS A 40 -2.96 16.71 -20.96
N LYS A 41 -2.30 15.59 -20.62
CA LYS A 41 -1.00 15.20 -21.20
C LYS A 41 -1.13 14.61 -22.61
N LEU A 42 -2.20 13.86 -22.89
CA LEU A 42 -2.53 13.32 -24.22
C LEU A 42 -3.08 14.40 -25.17
N ILE A 43 -3.86 15.33 -24.64
CA ILE A 43 -4.51 16.41 -25.39
C ILE A 43 -3.54 17.57 -25.66
N GLY A 44 -2.59 17.83 -24.74
CA GLY A 44 -1.62 18.91 -24.86
C GLY A 44 -0.59 18.76 -25.99
N GLY A 45 -0.52 17.60 -26.65
CA GLY A 45 0.36 17.35 -27.79
C GLY A 45 -0.22 17.73 -29.17
N PHE A 46 -1.53 18.02 -29.26
CA PHE A 46 -2.19 18.32 -30.52
C PHE A 46 -2.69 19.77 -30.53
N ALA A 47 -2.10 20.62 -31.39
CA ALA A 47 -2.43 22.05 -31.53
C ALA A 47 -3.92 22.34 -31.77
N PHE A 48 -4.68 21.37 -32.28
CA PHE A 48 -6.13 21.43 -32.47
C PHE A 48 -6.93 21.55 -31.15
N TRP A 49 -6.44 20.97 -30.06
CA TRP A 49 -7.16 20.91 -28.78
C TRP A 49 -6.88 22.08 -27.83
N ASN A 50 -5.86 22.89 -28.13
CA ASN A 50 -5.55 24.11 -27.37
C ASN A 50 -6.40 25.32 -27.82
N GLY A 51 -7.31 25.14 -28.78
CA GLY A 51 -8.26 26.19 -29.15
C GLY A 51 -9.29 26.43 -28.04
N TRP A 52 -9.52 27.71 -27.70
CA TRP A 52 -10.51 28.11 -26.69
C TRP A 52 -11.91 27.51 -26.95
N ARG A 53 -12.27 27.33 -28.23
CA ARG A 53 -13.53 26.68 -28.65
C ARG A 53 -13.61 25.21 -28.25
N CYS A 54 -12.51 24.47 -28.40
CA CYS A 54 -12.42 23.05 -28.03
C CYS A 54 -12.44 22.86 -26.51
N GLN A 55 -11.81 23.78 -25.76
CA GLN A 55 -11.86 23.77 -24.29
C GLN A 55 -13.29 24.00 -23.78
N ILE A 56 -13.99 25.00 -24.32
CA ILE A 56 -15.40 25.26 -23.98
C ILE A 56 -16.29 24.05 -24.32
N ALA A 57 -16.16 23.49 -25.53
CA ALA A 57 -16.93 22.33 -25.92
C ALA A 57 -16.67 21.13 -25.00
N PHE A 58 -15.41 20.89 -24.63
CA PHE A 58 -15.02 19.81 -23.72
C PHE A 58 -15.61 20.01 -22.32
N ASP A 59 -15.61 21.23 -21.79
CA ASP A 59 -16.18 21.51 -20.47
C ASP A 59 -17.71 21.46 -20.47
N ILE A 60 -18.38 21.85 -21.57
CA ILE A 60 -19.82 21.62 -21.76
C ILE A 60 -20.12 20.12 -21.81
N CYS A 61 -19.37 19.33 -22.57
CA CYS A 61 -19.55 17.88 -22.64
C CYS A 61 -19.36 17.21 -21.28
N LYS A 62 -18.36 17.63 -20.48
CA LYS A 62 -18.19 17.17 -19.10
C LYS A 62 -19.38 17.53 -18.22
N LEU A 63 -19.89 18.75 -18.34
CA LEU A 63 -21.04 19.21 -17.55
C LEU A 63 -22.29 18.39 -17.89
N LEU A 64 -22.56 18.18 -19.18
CA LEU A 64 -23.68 17.36 -19.65
C LEU A 64 -23.53 15.90 -19.20
N PHE A 65 -22.32 15.35 -19.26
CA PHE A 65 -22.04 14.01 -18.75
C PHE A 65 -22.26 13.91 -17.24
N ALA A 66 -21.75 14.88 -16.47
CA ALA A 66 -21.96 14.93 -15.02
C ALA A 66 -23.45 15.07 -14.65
N LEU A 67 -24.21 15.89 -15.38
CA LEU A 67 -25.66 16.03 -15.24
C LEU A 67 -26.39 14.74 -15.62
N SER A 68 -25.96 14.04 -16.67
CA SER A 68 -26.54 12.75 -17.06
C SER A 68 -26.23 11.64 -16.06
N ALA A 69 -25.13 11.74 -15.31
CA ALA A 69 -24.75 10.80 -14.27
C ALA A 69 -25.39 11.12 -12.90
N PHE A 70 -25.85 12.36 -12.69
CA PHE A 70 -26.52 12.81 -11.46
C PHE A 70 -27.68 11.92 -10.98
N PRO A 71 -28.62 11.46 -11.84
CA PRO A 71 -29.69 10.55 -11.40
C PRO A 71 -29.19 9.18 -10.92
N PHE A 72 -27.97 8.77 -11.29
CA PHE A 72 -27.36 7.50 -10.86
C PHE A 72 -26.40 7.66 -9.67
N LEU A 73 -26.12 8.90 -9.27
CA LEU A 73 -25.23 9.23 -8.14
C LEU A 73 -25.71 8.64 -6.80
N PRO A 74 -27.03 8.58 -6.50
CA PRO A 74 -27.53 7.85 -5.33
C PRO A 74 -27.21 6.35 -5.32
N LEU A 75 -27.11 5.72 -6.50
CA LEU A 75 -26.79 4.28 -6.64
C LEU A 75 -25.29 4.00 -6.42
N MET A 76 -24.43 5.02 -6.47
CA MET A 76 -23.00 4.88 -6.15
C MET A 76 -22.74 4.85 -4.64
N VAL A 77 -23.68 5.34 -3.82
CA VAL A 77 -23.58 5.28 -2.36
C VAL A 77 -24.12 3.94 -1.88
N GLY A 78 -23.25 3.04 -1.42
CA GLY A 78 -23.59 1.64 -1.14
C GLY A 78 -24.80 1.44 -0.20
N ILE A 79 -25.00 2.31 0.78
CA ILE A 79 -26.16 2.25 1.69
C ILE A 79 -27.46 2.57 0.94
N VAL A 80 -27.45 3.61 0.12
CA VAL A 80 -28.62 4.08 -0.65
C VAL A 80 -28.95 3.08 -1.76
N ASN A 81 -27.94 2.52 -2.42
CA ASN A 81 -28.14 1.45 -3.40
C ASN A 81 -28.79 0.21 -2.78
N THR A 82 -28.32 -0.23 -1.60
CA THR A 82 -28.91 -1.37 -0.89
C THR A 82 -30.36 -1.08 -0.47
N LEU A 83 -30.65 0.17 -0.07
CA LEU A 83 -32.00 0.60 0.31
C LEU A 83 -32.96 0.63 -0.89
N ILE A 84 -32.49 1.13 -2.05
CA ILE A 84 -33.29 1.28 -3.27
C ILE A 84 -33.52 -0.06 -3.96
N THR A 85 -32.48 -0.91 -4.03
CA THR A 85 -32.56 -2.17 -4.78
C THR A 85 -33.16 -3.30 -3.97
N HIS A 86 -33.26 -3.16 -2.63
CA HIS A 86 -33.57 -4.25 -1.70
C HIS A 86 -32.73 -5.53 -1.94
N ALA A 87 -31.62 -5.41 -2.67
CA ALA A 87 -30.80 -6.52 -3.08
C ALA A 87 -29.69 -6.71 -2.05
N VAL A 88 -29.63 -7.90 -1.47
CA VAL A 88 -28.48 -8.31 -0.67
C VAL A 88 -27.29 -8.43 -1.64
N PRO A 89 -26.11 -7.86 -1.33
CA PRO A 89 -24.95 -8.03 -2.18
C PRO A 89 -24.64 -9.51 -2.34
N THR A 90 -24.58 -9.97 -3.58
CA THR A 90 -24.33 -11.35 -3.98
C THR A 90 -23.04 -11.43 -4.78
N SER A 91 -22.42 -12.60 -4.77
CA SER A 91 -21.22 -12.95 -5.54
C SER A 91 -21.38 -14.35 -6.10
N TYR A 92 -20.65 -14.68 -7.17
CA TYR A 92 -20.58 -16.05 -7.65
C TYR A 92 -19.52 -16.84 -6.88
N ASN A 93 -19.86 -18.06 -6.46
CA ASN A 93 -18.88 -18.99 -5.91
C ASN A 93 -18.04 -19.62 -7.03
N GLU A 94 -17.08 -20.48 -6.66
CA GLU A 94 -16.21 -21.18 -7.62
C GLU A 94 -16.96 -22.18 -8.53
N TYR A 95 -18.18 -22.57 -8.16
CA TYR A 95 -19.08 -23.43 -8.94
C TYR A 95 -20.02 -22.63 -9.85
N GLY A 96 -19.93 -21.30 -9.86
CA GLY A 96 -20.80 -20.42 -10.65
C GLY A 96 -22.19 -20.21 -10.05
N GLU A 97 -22.42 -20.58 -8.79
CA GLU A 97 -23.68 -20.37 -8.09
C GLU A 97 -23.71 -18.99 -7.43
N LEU A 98 -24.88 -18.35 -7.45
CA LEU A 98 -25.10 -17.07 -6.80
C LEU A 98 -25.20 -17.28 -5.28
N VAL A 99 -24.21 -16.79 -4.54
CA VAL A 99 -24.16 -16.83 -3.08
C VAL A 99 -24.16 -15.41 -2.52
N ALA A 100 -24.58 -15.24 -1.27
CA ALA A 100 -24.46 -13.94 -0.62
C ALA A 100 -22.97 -13.57 -0.46
N MET A 101 -22.65 -12.28 -0.61
CA MET A 101 -21.28 -11.81 -0.66
C MET A 101 -20.64 -11.85 0.73
N ASP A 102 -19.53 -12.56 0.85
CA ASP A 102 -18.66 -12.51 2.03
C ASP A 102 -17.88 -11.19 2.04
N LYS A 103 -18.42 -10.18 2.71
CA LYS A 103 -17.81 -8.84 2.83
C LYS A 103 -16.48 -8.85 3.57
N ALA A 104 -16.25 -9.80 4.47
CA ALA A 104 -15.00 -9.91 5.22
C ALA A 104 -13.91 -10.63 4.41
N GLY A 105 -14.31 -11.41 3.40
CA GLY A 105 -13.42 -12.19 2.54
C GLY A 105 -12.70 -13.29 3.32
N LEU A 106 -13.41 -13.95 4.25
CA LEU A 106 -12.94 -15.14 4.95
C LEU A 106 -12.88 -16.32 3.98
N SER A 107 -13.94 -16.57 3.20
CA SER A 107 -14.02 -17.61 2.17
C SER A 107 -12.84 -17.56 1.19
N SER A 108 -12.58 -16.39 0.61
CA SER A 108 -11.45 -16.18 -0.29
C SER A 108 -10.10 -16.45 0.40
N TYR A 109 -9.95 -16.04 1.67
CA TYR A 109 -8.72 -16.25 2.41
C TYR A 109 -8.49 -17.73 2.75
N LEU A 110 -9.55 -18.46 3.14
CA LEU A 110 -9.49 -19.91 3.37
C LEU A 110 -9.18 -20.69 2.08
N ASN A 111 -9.78 -20.29 0.96
CA ASN A 111 -9.49 -20.90 -0.34
C ASN A 111 -8.05 -20.65 -0.78
N PHE A 112 -7.55 -19.43 -0.56
CA PHE A 112 -6.13 -19.10 -0.77
C PHE A 112 -5.23 -20.01 0.08
N LEU A 113 -5.46 -20.10 1.40
CA LEU A 113 -4.64 -20.95 2.26
C LEU A 113 -4.69 -22.41 1.84
N ARG A 114 -5.86 -22.92 1.47
CA ARG A 114 -5.99 -24.32 1.05
C ARG A 114 -5.28 -24.57 -0.28
N LYS A 115 -5.62 -23.83 -1.34
CA LYS A 115 -5.11 -24.08 -2.69
C LYS A 115 -3.66 -23.63 -2.89
N ASP A 116 -3.32 -22.45 -2.39
CA ASP A 116 -2.04 -21.80 -2.71
C ASP A 116 -0.96 -22.05 -1.66
N VAL A 117 -1.30 -22.53 -0.46
CA VAL A 117 -0.34 -22.76 0.63
C VAL A 117 -0.30 -24.23 1.05
N LEU A 118 -1.44 -24.82 1.40
CA LEU A 118 -1.49 -26.19 1.94
C LEU A 118 -1.44 -27.27 0.87
N ASP A 119 -2.09 -27.05 -0.27
CA ASP A 119 -2.15 -28.02 -1.38
C ASP A 119 -0.99 -27.85 -2.38
N ASP A 120 -0.29 -26.71 -2.37
CA ASP A 120 0.91 -26.54 -3.20
C ASP A 120 2.05 -27.42 -2.66
N SER A 121 2.47 -28.38 -3.49
CA SER A 121 3.55 -29.32 -3.19
C SER A 121 4.84 -28.69 -2.67
N ARG A 122 5.16 -27.45 -3.07
CA ARG A 122 6.39 -26.76 -2.66
C ARG A 122 6.28 -26.30 -1.21
N TYR A 123 5.22 -25.56 -0.89
CA TYR A 123 5.01 -25.00 0.44
C TYR A 123 4.58 -26.06 1.44
N LYS A 124 3.85 -27.08 1.00
CA LYS A 124 3.52 -28.24 1.83
C LYS A 124 4.77 -28.94 2.34
N ARG A 125 5.76 -29.19 1.47
CA ARG A 125 7.04 -29.80 1.88
C ARG A 125 7.76 -28.92 2.88
N GLU A 126 7.89 -27.63 2.56
CA GLU A 126 8.53 -26.64 3.43
C GLU A 126 7.90 -26.59 4.82
N LEU A 127 6.57 -26.64 4.92
CA LEU A 127 5.82 -26.64 6.18
C LEU A 127 5.90 -27.97 6.96
N THR A 128 6.40 -29.05 6.34
CA THR A 128 6.55 -30.37 6.98
C THR A 128 8.01 -30.72 7.28
N GLU A 129 8.96 -29.92 6.81
CA GLU A 129 10.39 -30.10 6.98
C GLU A 129 10.96 -29.06 7.96
N GLU A 130 12.14 -29.30 8.52
CA GLU A 130 12.79 -28.31 9.39
C GLU A 130 13.00 -26.98 8.64
N PRO A 131 12.72 -25.82 9.27
CA PRO A 131 12.57 -25.59 10.72
C PRO A 131 11.12 -25.69 11.27
N PHE A 132 10.17 -26.20 10.49
CA PHE A 132 8.78 -26.34 10.93
C PHE A 132 8.55 -27.68 11.63
N GLU A 133 7.67 -27.66 12.64
CA GLU A 133 7.21 -28.88 13.27
C GLU A 133 6.06 -29.49 12.46
N VAL A 134 5.91 -30.82 12.48
CA VAL A 134 4.77 -31.50 11.82
C VAL A 134 3.42 -30.94 12.30
N ASP A 135 3.37 -30.53 13.57
CA ASP A 135 2.20 -29.91 14.19
C ASP A 135 1.86 -28.53 13.61
N ASP A 136 2.83 -27.80 13.03
CA ASP A 136 2.61 -26.46 12.50
C ASP A 136 1.77 -26.47 11.22
N TRP A 137 2.01 -27.44 10.33
CA TRP A 137 1.14 -27.66 9.16
C TRP A 137 -0.29 -28.03 9.61
N GLN A 138 -0.41 -28.92 10.60
CA GLN A 138 -1.70 -29.35 11.12
C GLN A 138 -2.47 -28.20 11.78
N LYS A 139 -1.80 -27.30 12.52
CA LYS A 139 -2.43 -26.09 13.10
C LYS A 139 -3.06 -25.20 12.04
N ILE A 140 -2.39 -25.02 10.90
CA ILE A 140 -2.93 -24.20 9.80
C ILE A 140 -4.10 -24.92 9.16
N ASP A 141 -4.01 -26.24 8.92
CA ASP A 141 -5.11 -27.01 8.33
C ASP A 141 -6.36 -27.03 9.23
N ASP A 142 -6.17 -27.25 10.54
CA ASP A 142 -7.24 -27.21 11.54
C ASP A 142 -7.88 -25.82 11.62
N ALA A 143 -7.09 -24.75 11.53
CA ALA A 143 -7.59 -23.38 11.48
C ALA A 143 -8.42 -23.13 10.21
N VAL A 144 -8.01 -23.68 9.06
CA VAL A 144 -8.77 -23.58 7.81
C VAL A 144 -10.11 -24.32 7.92
N GLU A 145 -10.11 -25.54 8.45
CA GLU A 145 -11.34 -26.32 8.66
C GLU A 145 -12.27 -25.67 9.70
N ALA A 146 -11.73 -25.13 10.79
CA ALA A 146 -12.51 -24.34 11.74
C ALA A 146 -13.12 -23.09 11.10
N GLY A 147 -12.38 -22.42 10.21
CA GLY A 147 -12.86 -21.31 9.40
C GLY A 147 -14.02 -21.69 8.48
N LYS A 148 -13.93 -22.84 7.80
CA LYS A 148 -15.01 -23.36 6.94
C LYS A 148 -16.28 -23.68 7.74
N ARG A 149 -16.14 -24.33 8.90
CA ARG A 149 -17.28 -24.60 9.81
C ARG A 149 -17.94 -23.31 10.29
N CYS A 150 -17.13 -22.32 10.69
CA CYS A 150 -17.62 -21.01 11.09
C CYS A 150 -18.34 -20.28 9.94
N LEU A 151 -17.85 -20.44 8.72
CA LEU A 151 -18.49 -19.86 7.54
C LEU A 151 -19.85 -20.52 7.30
N ALA A 152 -19.94 -21.85 7.36
CA ALA A 152 -21.19 -22.59 7.25
C ALA A 152 -22.24 -22.14 8.30
N SER A 153 -21.86 -22.03 9.57
CA SER A 153 -22.77 -21.58 10.63
C SER A 153 -23.12 -20.09 10.52
N ALA A 154 -22.20 -19.23 10.07
CA ALA A 154 -22.46 -17.81 9.87
C ALA A 154 -23.42 -17.53 8.69
N TRP A 155 -23.70 -18.53 7.84
CA TRP A 155 -24.76 -18.40 6.84
C TRP A 155 -26.16 -18.50 7.44
N GLU A 156 -26.33 -19.16 8.59
CA GLU A 156 -27.61 -19.29 9.28
C GLU A 156 -28.09 -17.97 9.90
N ASP A 157 -27.18 -17.16 10.48
CA ASP A 157 -27.50 -15.84 11.03
C ASP A 157 -26.91 -14.69 10.18
N THR A 158 -27.78 -14.03 9.42
CA THR A 158 -27.43 -12.90 8.55
C THR A 158 -27.00 -11.63 9.30
N ARG A 159 -27.43 -11.44 10.56
CA ARG A 159 -27.20 -10.17 11.29
C ARG A 159 -25.79 -10.06 11.83
N THR A 160 -25.23 -11.16 12.32
CA THR A 160 -23.90 -11.19 12.95
C THR A 160 -22.79 -11.66 12.00
N ARG A 161 -23.15 -12.20 10.82
CA ARG A 161 -22.24 -12.77 9.82
C ARG A 161 -20.98 -11.95 9.57
N ALA A 162 -21.13 -10.64 9.28
CA ALA A 162 -19.99 -9.80 8.92
C ALA A 162 -18.97 -9.64 10.06
N GLN A 163 -19.45 -9.60 11.30
CA GLN A 163 -18.59 -9.48 12.48
C GLN A 163 -17.92 -10.82 12.79
N VAL A 164 -18.69 -11.91 12.79
CA VAL A 164 -18.19 -13.27 13.08
C VAL A 164 -17.13 -13.69 12.04
N THR A 165 -17.40 -13.50 10.75
CA THR A 165 -16.45 -13.83 9.67
C THR A 165 -15.20 -12.96 9.72
N LYS A 166 -15.33 -11.67 10.05
CA LYS A 166 -14.18 -10.77 10.25
C LYS A 166 -13.31 -11.22 11.42
N GLN A 167 -13.90 -11.52 12.56
CA GLN A 167 -13.18 -12.00 13.73
C GLN A 167 -12.48 -13.33 13.43
N LYS A 168 -13.19 -14.28 12.82
CA LYS A 168 -12.60 -15.58 12.46
C LYS A 168 -11.47 -15.45 11.46
N LYS A 169 -11.57 -14.54 10.49
CA LYS A 169 -10.47 -14.23 9.57
C LYS A 169 -9.24 -13.72 10.31
N GLN A 170 -9.42 -12.83 11.28
CA GLN A 170 -8.31 -12.32 12.10
C GLN A 170 -7.67 -13.44 12.94
N GLU A 171 -8.46 -14.34 13.52
CA GLU A 171 -7.97 -15.52 14.24
C GLU A 171 -7.11 -16.42 13.33
N VAL A 172 -7.62 -16.76 12.14
CA VAL A 172 -6.87 -17.60 11.18
C VAL A 172 -5.58 -16.89 10.74
N MET A 173 -5.64 -15.59 10.43
CA MET A 173 -4.46 -14.80 10.09
C MET A 173 -3.42 -14.79 11.22
N ALA A 174 -3.87 -14.69 12.48
CA ALA A 174 -2.98 -14.71 13.64
C ALA A 174 -2.30 -16.07 13.82
N ILE A 175 -3.02 -17.17 13.59
CA ILE A 175 -2.44 -18.53 13.61
C ILE A 175 -1.37 -18.66 12.52
N VAL A 176 -1.69 -18.27 11.29
CA VAL A 176 -0.73 -18.31 10.17
C VAL A 176 0.50 -17.44 10.48
N ALA A 177 0.32 -16.26 11.08
CA ALA A 177 1.42 -15.39 11.48
C ALA A 177 2.27 -15.94 12.63
N SER A 178 1.68 -16.75 13.52
CA SER A 178 2.41 -17.42 14.59
C SER A 178 3.30 -18.57 14.10
N VAL A 179 2.89 -19.22 13.00
CA VAL A 179 3.61 -20.33 12.38
C VAL A 179 4.65 -19.81 11.38
N VAL A 180 4.21 -19.00 10.41
CA VAL A 180 5.01 -18.53 9.28
C VAL A 180 5.71 -17.22 9.65
N THR A 181 6.88 -17.31 10.28
CA THR A 181 7.71 -16.14 10.62
C THR A 181 8.82 -15.92 9.59
N LYS A 182 9.35 -14.70 9.50
CA LYS A 182 10.44 -14.34 8.57
C LYS A 182 11.74 -15.13 8.82
N GLU A 183 11.92 -15.61 10.04
CA GLU A 183 13.10 -16.37 10.48
C GLU A 183 13.00 -17.85 10.11
N LYS A 184 11.79 -18.41 10.14
CA LYS A 184 11.53 -19.84 9.88
C LYS A 184 11.16 -20.12 8.43
N ALA A 185 10.34 -19.27 7.83
CA ALA A 185 9.82 -19.45 6.48
C ALA A 185 10.83 -19.00 5.42
N SER A 186 10.81 -19.65 4.27
CA SER A 186 11.47 -19.16 3.07
C SER A 186 10.89 -17.80 2.67
N GLU A 187 11.70 -16.97 2.00
CA GLU A 187 11.23 -15.67 1.47
C GLU A 187 10.02 -15.86 0.54
N ALA A 188 9.95 -16.98 -0.19
CA ALA A 188 8.84 -17.28 -1.09
C ALA A 188 7.53 -17.55 -0.33
N LEU A 189 7.57 -18.39 0.71
CA LEU A 189 6.40 -18.68 1.55
C LEU A 189 5.95 -17.45 2.34
N TYR A 190 6.89 -16.75 2.96
CA TYR A 190 6.61 -15.53 3.73
C TYR A 190 5.99 -14.44 2.85
N ARG A 191 6.54 -14.21 1.65
CA ARG A 191 5.99 -13.25 0.68
C ARG A 191 4.60 -13.64 0.19
N ARG A 192 4.34 -14.94 0.04
CA ARG A 192 3.03 -15.43 -0.41
C ARG A 192 1.97 -15.22 0.66
N CYS A 193 2.26 -15.54 1.92
CA CYS A 193 1.33 -15.38 3.04
C CYS A 193 1.15 -13.91 3.47
N PHE A 194 2.21 -13.08 3.39
CA PHE A 194 2.21 -11.72 3.90
C PHE A 194 2.75 -10.68 2.90
N PRO A 195 2.10 -10.50 1.73
CA PRO A 195 2.57 -9.55 0.72
C PRO A 195 2.61 -8.10 1.24
N ASN A 196 1.63 -7.71 2.07
CA ASN A 196 1.53 -6.36 2.60
C ASN A 196 2.60 -6.06 3.68
N LEU A 197 2.90 -7.03 4.55
CA LEU A 197 3.95 -6.86 5.56
C LEU A 197 5.31 -6.70 4.87
N LEU A 198 5.58 -7.50 3.84
CA LEU A 198 6.81 -7.39 3.06
C LEU A 198 6.99 -6.00 2.42
N LEU A 199 5.92 -5.45 1.82
CA LEU A 199 5.96 -4.10 1.24
C LEU A 199 6.26 -3.04 2.31
N THR A 200 5.66 -3.19 3.47
CA THR A 200 5.80 -2.26 4.60
C THR A 200 7.21 -2.33 5.18
N GLU A 201 7.73 -3.54 5.40
CA GLU A 201 9.11 -3.78 5.86
C GLU A 201 10.14 -3.21 4.89
N ARG A 202 10.00 -3.50 3.59
CA ARG A 202 10.91 -2.97 2.55
C ARG A 202 10.88 -1.44 2.51
N PHE A 203 9.72 -0.84 2.70
CA PHE A 203 9.60 0.61 2.80
C PHE A 203 10.37 1.16 4.01
N TYR A 204 10.19 0.57 5.20
CA TYR A 204 10.89 1.00 6.40
C TYR A 204 12.41 0.78 6.32
N GLU A 205 12.86 -0.35 5.79
CA GLU A 205 14.28 -0.63 5.54
C GLU A 205 14.90 0.42 4.61
N THR A 206 14.17 0.83 3.57
CA THR A 206 14.62 1.87 2.64
C THR A 206 14.71 3.23 3.33
N GLN A 207 13.70 3.60 4.10
CA GLN A 207 13.70 4.87 4.86
C GLN A 207 14.85 4.93 5.88
N GLN A 208 15.15 3.81 6.54
CA GLN A 208 16.28 3.75 7.48
C GLN A 208 17.63 3.90 6.76
N LYS A 209 17.83 3.24 5.62
CA LYS A 209 19.04 3.39 4.81
C LYS A 209 19.25 4.84 4.36
N LEU A 210 18.20 5.48 3.85
CA LEU A 210 18.24 6.89 3.44
C LEU A 210 18.61 7.81 4.60
N LYS A 211 18.06 7.57 5.80
CA LYS A 211 18.39 8.35 7.00
C LYS A 211 19.86 8.20 7.40
N ILE A 212 20.39 6.98 7.38
CA ILE A 212 21.81 6.71 7.69
C ILE A 212 22.74 7.37 6.66
N GLU A 213 22.38 7.32 5.38
CA GLU A 213 23.10 7.99 4.30
C GLU A 213 23.11 9.51 4.48
N ASP A 214 21.98 10.12 4.84
CA ASP A 214 21.89 11.55 5.12
C ASP A 214 22.74 11.95 6.33
N GLU A 215 22.70 11.18 7.42
CA GLU A 215 23.50 11.44 8.63
C GLU A 215 25.00 11.32 8.35
N THR A 216 25.43 10.31 7.58
CA THR A 216 26.83 10.13 7.19
C THR A 216 27.32 11.24 6.25
N GLN A 217 26.50 11.67 5.28
CA GLN A 217 26.80 12.80 4.41
C GLN A 217 26.90 14.12 5.21
N GLN A 218 25.99 14.37 6.14
CA GLN A 218 26.06 15.54 7.02
C GLN A 218 27.31 15.52 7.91
N ALA A 219 27.65 14.36 8.48
CA ALA A 219 28.87 14.19 9.28
C ALA A 219 30.13 14.44 8.43
N ALA A 220 30.17 13.96 7.19
CA ALA A 220 31.27 14.21 6.26
C ALA A 220 31.42 15.70 5.92
N LYS A 221 30.32 16.39 5.63
CA LYS A 221 30.31 17.85 5.40
C LYS A 221 30.84 18.61 6.63
N ARG A 222 30.42 18.25 7.84
CA ARG A 222 30.92 18.85 9.09
C ARG A 222 32.43 18.63 9.29
N ARG A 223 32.94 17.43 8.97
CA ARG A 223 34.39 17.14 9.02
C ARG A 223 35.17 17.99 8.02
N GLN A 224 34.69 18.11 6.78
CA GLN A 224 35.31 18.95 5.76
C GLN A 224 35.34 20.43 6.19
N GLU A 225 34.23 20.93 6.75
CA GLU A 225 34.17 22.32 7.24
C GLU A 225 35.13 22.55 8.41
N LYS A 226 35.23 21.60 9.35
CA LYS A 226 36.19 21.67 10.46
C LYS A 226 37.64 21.69 9.95
N HIS A 227 37.98 20.84 8.98
CA HIS A 227 39.30 20.86 8.34
C HIS A 227 39.57 22.19 7.62
N ARG A 228 38.58 22.72 6.90
CA ARG A 228 38.70 24.03 6.23
C ARG A 228 38.98 25.15 7.22
N LYS A 229 38.22 25.23 8.32
CA LYS A 229 38.42 26.22 9.39
C LYS A 229 39.80 26.08 10.06
N ALA A 230 40.25 24.84 10.31
CA ALA A 230 41.56 24.58 10.89
C ALA A 230 42.71 25.05 9.97
N ARG A 231 42.59 24.84 8.65
CA ARG A 231 43.58 25.32 7.67
C ARG A 231 43.66 26.84 7.64
N LEU A 232 42.51 27.52 7.57
CA LEU A 232 42.45 28.98 7.60
C LEU A 232 43.10 29.55 8.87
N LYS A 233 42.78 28.98 10.04
CA LYS A 233 43.38 29.40 11.31
C LYS A 233 44.89 29.17 11.36
N ALA A 234 45.39 28.07 10.81
CA ALA A 234 46.82 27.79 10.74
C ALA A 234 47.55 28.80 9.82
N GLU A 235 46.92 29.18 8.71
CA GLU A 235 47.43 30.19 7.78
C GLU A 235 47.46 31.59 8.41
N GLU A 236 46.40 31.99 9.13
CA GLU A 236 46.37 33.24 9.90
C GLU A 236 47.50 33.31 10.94
N LEU A 237 47.72 32.22 11.69
CA LEU A 237 48.80 32.13 12.67
C LEU A 237 50.18 32.25 12.01
N ARG A 238 50.37 31.64 10.83
CA ARG A 238 51.62 31.73 10.07
C ARG A 238 51.90 33.16 9.62
N LEU A 239 50.89 33.83 9.04
CA LEU A 239 50.99 35.24 8.63
C LEU A 239 51.25 36.17 9.82
N ALA A 240 50.65 35.90 10.97
CA ALA A 240 50.89 36.66 12.20
C ALA A 240 52.34 36.49 12.70
N ALA A 241 52.89 35.28 12.64
CA ALA A 241 54.28 35.00 12.99
C ALA A 241 55.26 35.71 12.03
N GLU A 242 55.01 35.64 10.72
CA GLU A 242 55.81 36.35 9.70
C GLU A 242 55.81 37.87 9.92
N ARG A 243 54.64 38.45 10.24
CA ARG A 243 54.51 39.89 10.57
C ARG A 243 55.29 40.27 11.83
N LYS A 244 55.30 39.42 12.86
CA LYS A 244 56.10 39.67 14.07
C LYS A 244 57.59 39.61 13.78
N ALA A 245 58.06 38.61 13.02
CA ALA A 245 59.47 38.49 12.65
C ALA A 245 59.97 39.73 11.90
N ARG A 246 59.18 40.26 10.95
CA ARG A 246 59.50 41.49 10.22
C ARG A 246 59.57 42.76 11.06
N LYS A 247 58.95 42.79 12.25
CA LYS A 247 59.05 43.94 13.16
C LYS A 247 60.31 43.93 14.02
N HIS A 248 60.99 42.79 14.13
CA HIS A 248 62.18 42.60 14.96
C HIS A 248 63.48 42.49 14.16
N ALA A 249 63.39 42.44 12.83
CA ALA A 249 64.51 42.57 11.89
C ALA A 249 64.64 44.02 11.44
#